data_AF-A0A965FGA5-F1
#
_entry.id   AF-A0A965FGA5-F1
#
_cell.length_a   1.000
_cell.length_b   1.000
_cell.length_c   1.000
_cell.angle_alpha   90.00
_cell.angle_beta   90.00
_cell.angle_gamma   90.00
#
_symmetry.space_group_name_H-M   'P 1'
#
loop_
_entity.id
_entity.type
_entity.pdbx_description
1 polymer ?
#
loop_
_entity_poly.entity_id
_entity_poly.type
_entity_poly.pdbx_seq_one_letter_code
_entity_poly.pdbx_strand_id
1 'polypeptide(L)'
;NSPIRKQHGSLTPIHGPMPTLSRRSIVLQAIGVPNLLYPAELRWMKRRHGGALVHIYLDVSGSMDEVIDSLYGATLDCEDLIYPRIHLFSTKVVDITKAELRAGRCITTGGTSIDTVATHMSAHEVRRALIVTDGWVGRPQGEHRKTLGRSRLAVAFIGNEINSEDLAAVANFTDIISTGES
;
A
#
# COMPACT_ATOMS: atom_id res chain seq x y z
N ASN A 1 10.77 24.93 4.02
CA ASN A 1 9.55 24.91 4.87
C ASN A 1 9.25 23.45 5.22
N SER A 2 9.75 22.95 6.35
CA SER A 2 9.64 21.53 6.73
C SER A 2 8.26 21.23 7.33
N PRO A 3 7.53 20.21 6.88
CA PRO A 3 6.24 19.88 7.48
C PRO A 3 6.48 19.22 8.85
N ILE A 4 5.91 19.83 9.88
CA ILE A 4 5.92 19.33 11.26
C ILE A 4 5.16 18.01 11.30
N ARG A 5 5.90 16.94 11.61
CA ARG A 5 5.44 15.56 11.74
C ARG A 5 4.49 15.45 12.95
N LYS A 6 3.18 15.49 12.73
CA LYS A 6 2.19 15.19 13.80
C LYS A 6 2.27 13.70 14.15
N GLN A 7 2.93 13.40 15.27
CA GLN A 7 3.01 12.06 15.86
C GLN A 7 1.76 11.82 16.70
N HIS A 8 0.94 10.85 16.32
CA HIS A 8 -0.14 10.34 17.16
C HIS A 8 0.39 9.07 17.85
N GLY A 9 0.75 9.18 19.13
CA GLY A 9 1.15 8.02 19.93
C GLY A 9 -0.07 7.47 20.65
N SER A 10 -0.41 6.21 20.40
CA SER A 10 -1.39 5.48 21.22
C SER A 10 -0.72 5.07 22.53
N LEU A 11 -1.45 5.20 23.64
CA LEU A 11 -1.04 4.66 24.94
C LEU A 11 -1.46 3.19 24.99
N THR A 12 -0.50 2.29 25.16
CA THR A 12 -0.79 0.86 25.32
C THR A 12 -0.60 0.48 26.79
N PRO A 13 -1.63 -0.08 27.45
CA PRO A 13 -1.48 -0.57 28.81
C PRO A 13 -0.57 -1.80 28.82
N ILE A 14 0.42 -1.79 29.71
CA ILE A 14 1.39 -2.87 29.91
C ILE A 14 1.57 -3.14 31.41
N HIS A 15 2.30 -4.21 31.71
CA HIS A 15 2.79 -4.53 33.05
C HIS A 15 4.32 -4.47 33.07
N GLY A 16 4.88 -3.52 33.82
CA GLY A 16 6.31 -3.23 33.86
C GLY A 16 6.93 -3.31 35.26
N PRO A 17 8.26 -3.34 35.38
CA PRO A 17 8.94 -3.52 36.66
C PRO A 17 8.95 -2.26 37.55
N MET A 18 8.55 -1.10 37.00
CA MET A 18 8.55 0.16 37.73
C MET A 18 7.36 0.22 38.69
N PRO A 19 7.57 0.44 40.00
CA PRO A 19 6.48 0.50 40.96
C PRO A 19 5.48 1.62 40.65
N THR A 20 4.21 1.27 40.45
CA THR A 20 3.11 2.23 40.32
C THR A 20 1.98 1.88 41.28
N LEU A 21 1.31 2.89 41.83
CA LEU A 21 0.14 2.66 42.68
C LEU A 21 -1.05 2.19 41.84
N SER A 22 -1.58 1.02 42.18
CA SER A 22 -2.79 0.44 41.60
C SER A 22 -3.59 -0.31 42.66
N ARG A 23 -4.89 -0.54 42.44
CA ARG A 23 -5.71 -1.32 43.39
C ARG A 23 -5.14 -2.72 43.63
N ARG A 24 -4.64 -3.36 42.57
CA ARG A 24 -4.01 -4.68 42.64
C ARG A 24 -2.72 -4.68 43.46
N SER A 25 -1.86 -3.66 43.30
CA SER A 25 -0.60 -3.58 44.04
C SER A 25 -0.82 -3.37 45.54
N ILE A 26 -1.86 -2.60 45.93
CA ILE A 26 -2.24 -2.41 47.34
C ILE A 26 -2.70 -3.74 47.96
N VAL A 27 -3.57 -4.47 47.26
CA VAL A 27 -4.07 -5.77 47.75
C VAL A 27 -2.94 -6.79 47.90
N LEU A 28 -2.08 -6.93 46.88
CA LEU A 28 -0.94 -7.86 46.92
C LEU A 28 0.02 -7.54 48.07
N GLN A 29 0.30 -6.25 48.30
CA GLN A 29 1.13 -5.82 49.42
C GLN A 29 0.48 -6.12 50.77
N ALA A 30 -0.83 -5.93 50.91
CA ALA A 30 -1.56 -6.21 52.15
C ALA A 30 -1.57 -7.70 52.53
N ILE A 31 -1.47 -8.60 51.54
CA ILE A 31 -1.42 -10.06 51.77
C ILE A 31 0.00 -10.63 51.73
N GLY A 32 1.04 -9.77 51.72
CA GLY A 32 2.45 -10.20 51.75
C GLY A 32 2.95 -10.82 50.44
N VAL A 33 2.24 -10.65 49.32
CA VAL A 33 2.64 -11.16 48.02
C VAL A 33 3.49 -10.11 47.28
N PRO A 34 4.75 -10.42 46.90
CA PRO A 34 5.59 -9.47 46.18
C PRO A 34 5.00 -9.18 44.79
N ASN A 35 4.80 -7.89 44.49
CA ASN A 35 4.36 -7.47 43.17
C ASN A 35 5.57 -7.14 42.29
N LEU A 36 5.83 -8.01 41.29
CA LEU A 36 6.96 -7.86 40.37
C LEU A 36 6.62 -6.99 39.16
N LEU A 37 5.32 -6.84 38.84
CA LEU A 37 4.85 -6.12 37.67
C LEU A 37 3.70 -5.18 38.00
N TYR A 38 3.81 -3.94 37.56
CA TYR A 38 2.89 -2.86 37.86
C TYR A 38 2.28 -2.31 36.56
N PRO A 39 1.00 -1.86 36.60
CA PRO A 39 0.39 -1.23 35.43
C PRO A 39 1.19 0.00 34.99
N ALA A 40 1.58 0.04 33.72
CA ALA A 40 2.20 1.21 33.12
C ALA A 40 1.56 1.48 31.76
N GLU A 41 1.60 2.73 31.32
CA GLU A 41 1.23 3.09 29.96
C GLU A 41 2.50 3.35 29.18
N LEU A 42 2.79 2.50 28.19
CA LEU A 42 3.89 2.75 27.27
C LEU A 42 3.37 3.60 26.11
N ARG A 43 4.03 4.72 25.84
CA ARG A 43 3.86 5.44 24.57
C ARG A 43 4.55 4.64 23.47
N TRP A 44 3.81 3.73 22.84
CA TRP A 44 4.34 3.00 21.71
C TRP A 44 4.38 3.91 20.49
N MET A 45 5.58 4.32 20.09
CA MET A 45 5.75 5.11 18.88
C MET A 45 5.67 4.16 17.69
N LYS A 46 4.47 3.96 17.11
CA LYS A 46 4.32 3.17 15.87
C LYS A 46 5.28 3.77 14.84
N ARG A 47 6.27 2.99 14.40
CA ARG A 47 7.18 3.40 13.33
C ARG A 47 6.33 3.61 12.08
N ARG A 48 5.95 4.86 11.79
CA ARG A 48 5.47 5.20 10.45
C ARG A 48 6.65 5.08 9.49
N HIS A 49 6.47 4.34 8.41
CA HIS A 49 7.46 4.23 7.34
C HIS A 49 7.91 5.65 6.96
N GLY A 50 9.20 5.94 7.20
CA GLY A 50 9.78 7.27 7.00
C GLY A 50 10.15 7.57 5.54
N GLY A 51 9.87 6.65 4.62
CA GLY A 51 10.10 6.81 3.18
C GLY A 51 8.90 7.42 2.46
N ALA A 52 9.14 7.89 1.23
CA ALA A 52 8.05 8.27 0.34
C ALA A 52 7.12 7.07 0.09
N LEU A 53 5.81 7.29 0.29
CA LEU A 53 4.77 6.31 0.02
C LEU A 53 4.78 5.92 -1.46
N VAL A 54 4.35 4.70 -1.76
CA VAL A 54 4.31 4.18 -3.13
C VAL A 54 2.97 4.53 -3.77
N HIS A 55 3.00 5.07 -4.98
CA HIS A 55 1.79 5.22 -5.80
C HIS A 55 1.44 3.86 -6.40
N ILE A 56 0.21 3.40 -6.20
CA ILE A 56 -0.23 2.13 -6.78
C ILE A 56 -1.16 2.40 -7.97
N TYR A 57 -0.88 1.73 -9.07
CA TYR A 57 -1.68 1.71 -10.28
C TYR A 57 -2.28 0.31 -10.43
N LEU A 58 -3.60 0.20 -10.32
CA LEU A 58 -4.34 -1.06 -10.42
C LEU A 58 -5.00 -1.14 -11.78
N ASP A 59 -4.66 -2.17 -12.54
CA ASP A 59 -5.33 -2.50 -13.79
C ASP A 59 -6.76 -2.94 -13.48
N VAL A 60 -7.71 -2.31 -14.15
CA VAL A 60 -9.14 -2.60 -14.06
C VAL A 60 -9.74 -2.91 -15.43
N SER A 61 -8.91 -3.37 -16.36
CA SER A 61 -9.36 -3.94 -17.62
C SER A 61 -10.10 -5.27 -17.42
N GLY A 62 -10.85 -5.71 -18.44
CA GLY A 62 -11.75 -6.86 -18.30
C GLY A 62 -11.05 -8.19 -17.98
N SER A 63 -9.75 -8.33 -18.26
CA SER A 63 -8.98 -9.53 -17.85
C SER A 63 -8.74 -9.59 -16.34
N MET A 64 -8.97 -8.49 -15.62
CA MET A 64 -8.77 -8.38 -14.18
C MET A 64 -10.04 -8.70 -13.38
N ASP A 65 -11.18 -8.93 -14.04
CA ASP A 65 -12.50 -9.10 -13.40
C ASP A 65 -12.50 -10.21 -12.34
N GLU A 66 -11.79 -11.33 -12.58
CA GLU A 66 -11.74 -12.48 -11.67
C GLU A 66 -10.88 -12.23 -10.42
N VAL A 67 -9.97 -11.25 -10.46
CA VAL A 67 -8.95 -11.05 -9.42
C VAL A 67 -9.10 -9.72 -8.67
N ILE A 68 -10.03 -8.87 -9.11
CA ILE A 68 -10.13 -7.48 -8.65
C ILE A 68 -10.44 -7.36 -7.15
N ASP A 69 -11.32 -8.20 -6.62
CA ASP A 69 -11.71 -8.17 -5.21
C ASP A 69 -10.54 -8.56 -4.29
N SER A 70 -9.84 -9.64 -4.65
CA SER A 70 -8.63 -10.10 -3.96
C SER A 70 -7.53 -9.04 -4.01
N LEU A 71 -7.35 -8.39 -5.17
CA LEU A 71 -6.40 -7.30 -5.36
C LEU A 71 -6.72 -6.08 -4.48
N TYR A 72 -7.99 -5.72 -4.34
CA TYR A 72 -8.42 -4.63 -3.48
C TYR A 72 -8.16 -4.95 -2.00
N GLY A 73 -8.46 -6.19 -1.57
CA GLY A 73 -8.14 -6.67 -0.23
C GLY A 73 -6.65 -6.56 0.08
N ALA A 74 -5.79 -7.12 -0.77
CA ALA A 74 -4.33 -7.08 -0.61
C ALA A 74 -3.79 -5.63 -0.59
N THR A 75 -4.36 -4.75 -1.42
CA THR A 75 -4.02 -3.31 -1.44
C THR A 75 -4.35 -2.65 -0.09
N LEU A 76 -5.49 -2.98 0.50
CA LEU A 76 -5.91 -2.45 1.80
C LEU A 76 -5.05 -2.96 2.96
N ASP A 77 -4.61 -4.21 2.92
CA ASP A 77 -3.69 -4.78 3.91
C ASP A 77 -2.34 -4.04 3.95
N CYS A 78 -1.96 -3.43 2.83
CA CYS A 78 -0.73 -2.65 2.68
C CYS A 78 -0.93 -1.13 2.83
N GLU A 79 -2.07 -0.66 3.37
CA GLU A 79 -2.44 0.76 3.30
C GLU A 79 -1.44 1.72 3.97
N ASP A 80 -0.67 1.27 4.97
CA ASP A 80 0.35 2.07 5.68
C ASP A 80 1.59 2.36 4.80
N LEU A 81 1.73 1.70 3.65
CA LEU A 81 2.84 1.84 2.68
C LEU A 81 2.47 2.64 1.43
N ILE A 82 1.17 2.81 1.19
CA ILE A 82 0.63 3.29 -0.09
C ILE A 82 0.19 4.74 0.03
N TYR A 83 0.41 5.49 -1.05
CA TYR A 83 -0.05 6.85 -1.21
C TYR A 83 -1.58 6.96 -0.97
N PRO A 84 -2.11 8.07 -0.43
CA PRO A 84 -3.52 8.15 -0.04
C PRO A 84 -4.52 7.92 -1.18
N ARG A 85 -4.15 8.26 -2.42
CA ARG A 85 -4.95 7.99 -3.63
C ARG A 85 -4.47 6.71 -4.30
N ILE A 86 -5.44 5.91 -4.75
CA ILE A 86 -5.24 4.68 -5.52
C ILE A 86 -5.59 5.01 -6.97
N HIS A 87 -4.72 4.64 -7.90
CA HIS A 87 -4.86 4.97 -9.31
C HIS A 87 -5.42 3.76 -10.06
N LEU A 88 -6.71 3.72 -10.33
CA LEU A 88 -7.27 2.70 -11.23
C LEU A 88 -6.90 3.06 -12.66
N PHE A 89 -6.50 2.08 -13.49
CA PHE A 89 -6.22 2.35 -14.89
C PHE A 89 -6.77 1.28 -15.85
N SER A 90 -7.17 1.76 -17.02
CA SER A 90 -7.53 0.97 -18.21
C SER A 90 -7.01 1.75 -19.43
N THR A 91 -7.90 2.41 -20.19
CA THR A 91 -7.50 3.41 -21.20
C THR A 91 -7.45 4.85 -20.66
N LYS A 92 -7.71 5.03 -19.36
CA LYS A 92 -7.50 6.26 -18.59
C LYS A 92 -7.11 5.92 -17.16
N VAL A 93 -6.53 6.87 -16.44
CA VAL A 93 -6.31 6.79 -14.99
C VAL A 93 -7.44 7.50 -14.26
N VAL A 94 -8.02 6.84 -13.25
CA VAL A 94 -9.03 7.38 -12.35
C VAL A 94 -8.57 7.18 -10.91
N ASP A 95 -8.48 8.28 -10.18
CA ASP A 95 -8.09 8.23 -8.78
C ASP A 95 -9.27 7.98 -7.86
N ILE A 96 -9.13 7.00 -6.97
CA ILE A 96 -10.08 6.74 -5.89
C ILE A 96 -9.40 6.83 -4.53
N THR A 97 -10.21 7.04 -3.49
CA THR A 97 -9.78 6.98 -2.10
C THR A 97 -9.75 5.55 -1.57
N LYS A 98 -9.05 5.31 -0.47
CA LYS A 98 -9.09 4.02 0.25
C LYS A 98 -10.48 3.65 0.75
N ALA A 99 -11.36 4.64 1.00
CA ALA A 99 -12.74 4.38 1.41
C ALA A 99 -13.58 3.89 0.22
N GLU A 100 -13.38 4.47 -0.96
CA GLU A 100 -14.01 4.00 -2.20
C GLU A 100 -13.49 2.64 -2.63
N LEU A 101 -12.19 2.38 -2.46
CA LEU A 101 -11.60 1.05 -2.68
C LEU A 101 -12.26 0.00 -1.78
N ARG A 102 -12.44 0.30 -0.47
CA ARG A 102 -13.17 -0.56 0.48
C ARG A 102 -14.63 -0.79 0.07
N ALA A 103 -15.25 0.17 -0.60
CA ALA A 103 -16.61 0.06 -1.09
C ALA A 103 -16.71 -0.70 -2.43
N GLY A 104 -15.59 -1.24 -2.96
CA GLY A 104 -15.56 -1.94 -4.24
C GLY A 104 -15.74 -1.02 -5.45
N ARG A 105 -15.44 0.27 -5.33
CA ARG A 105 -15.61 1.22 -6.44
C ARG A 105 -14.61 0.90 -7.56
N CYS A 106 -15.10 0.26 -8.63
CA CYS A 106 -14.35 0.01 -9.84
C CYS A 106 -14.84 0.93 -10.98
N ILE A 107 -13.94 1.69 -11.59
CA ILE A 107 -14.24 2.53 -12.76
C ILE A 107 -13.30 2.14 -13.88
N THR A 108 -13.85 1.53 -14.93
CA THR A 108 -13.11 1.10 -16.11
C THR A 108 -13.74 1.67 -17.38
N THR A 109 -12.90 1.94 -18.37
CA THR A 109 -13.34 2.32 -19.72
C THR A 109 -13.20 1.16 -20.72
N GLY A 110 -12.74 0.00 -20.27
CA GLY A 110 -12.37 -1.12 -21.14
C GLY A 110 -11.03 -0.90 -21.85
N GLY A 111 -10.37 -2.02 -22.17
CA GLY A 111 -9.00 -2.05 -22.73
C GLY A 111 -7.94 -1.59 -21.72
N THR A 112 -6.69 -1.49 -22.20
CA THR A 112 -5.53 -1.21 -21.34
C THR A 112 -4.50 -0.37 -22.09
N SER A 113 -3.94 0.65 -21.45
CA SER A 113 -2.87 1.47 -22.04
C SER A 113 -1.92 2.04 -20.98
N ILE A 114 -0.65 1.62 -21.06
CA ILE A 114 0.40 2.11 -20.17
C ILE A 114 0.70 3.60 -20.34
N ASP A 115 0.45 4.16 -21.53
CA ASP A 115 0.75 5.56 -21.83
C ASP A 115 -0.07 6.51 -20.95
N THR A 116 -1.26 6.08 -20.54
CA THR A 116 -2.13 6.84 -19.63
C THR A 116 -1.53 6.92 -18.22
N VAL A 117 -0.95 5.82 -17.74
CA VAL A 117 -0.20 5.75 -16.49
C VAL A 117 1.04 6.61 -16.56
N ALA A 118 1.83 6.51 -17.65
CA ALA A 118 3.01 7.33 -17.84
C ALA A 118 2.68 8.84 -17.88
N THR A 119 1.60 9.22 -18.56
CA THR A 119 1.10 10.60 -18.60
C THR A 119 0.73 11.08 -17.19
N HIS A 120 -0.02 10.26 -16.46
CA HIS A 120 -0.42 10.55 -15.09
C HIS A 120 0.80 10.72 -14.16
N MET A 121 1.77 9.80 -14.24
CA MET A 121 3.01 9.85 -13.47
C MET A 121 3.82 11.12 -13.75
N SER A 122 3.93 11.53 -15.02
CA SER A 122 4.61 12.76 -15.42
C SER A 122 3.94 13.99 -14.80
N ALA A 123 2.61 14.08 -14.91
CA ALA A 123 1.83 15.21 -14.40
C ALA A 123 1.88 15.35 -12.86
N HIS A 124 2.04 14.25 -12.14
CA HIS A 124 2.06 14.21 -10.67
C HIS A 124 3.45 13.97 -10.07
N GLU A 125 4.49 14.04 -10.90
CA GLU A 125 5.89 13.83 -10.50
C GLU A 125 6.14 12.52 -9.75
N VAL A 126 5.45 11.44 -10.14
CA VAL A 126 5.51 10.16 -9.43
C VAL A 126 6.89 9.52 -9.60
N ARG A 127 7.59 9.35 -8.47
CA ARG A 127 8.95 8.79 -8.44
C ARG A 127 9.03 7.33 -8.02
N ARG A 128 8.00 6.80 -7.35
CA ARG A 128 7.94 5.43 -6.85
C ARG A 128 6.55 4.88 -7.11
N ALA A 129 6.47 3.83 -7.91
CA ALA A 129 5.21 3.27 -8.32
C ALA A 129 5.23 1.74 -8.29
N LEU A 130 4.07 1.17 -7.98
CA LEU A 130 3.74 -0.23 -8.20
C LEU A 130 2.62 -0.27 -9.24
N ILE A 131 2.81 -1.02 -10.32
CA ILE A 131 1.76 -1.34 -11.30
C ILE A 131 1.35 -2.79 -11.06
N VAL A 132 0.05 -3.05 -10.94
CA VAL A 132 -0.50 -4.41 -10.87
C VAL A 132 -1.38 -4.64 -12.09
N THR A 133 -1.07 -5.65 -12.89
CA THR A 133 -1.66 -5.91 -14.21
C THR A 133 -1.44 -7.35 -14.63
N ASP A 134 -2.16 -7.85 -15.64
CA ASP A 134 -1.79 -9.09 -16.35
C ASP A 134 -0.61 -8.87 -17.31
N GLY A 135 -0.27 -7.61 -17.63
CA GLY A 135 0.88 -7.22 -18.43
C GLY A 135 0.58 -6.90 -19.90
N TRP A 136 -0.66 -7.03 -20.36
CA TRP A 136 -1.06 -6.65 -21.72
C TRP A 136 -1.42 -5.16 -21.81
N VAL A 137 -0.41 -4.31 -21.61
CA VAL A 137 -0.58 -2.85 -21.44
C VAL A 137 -0.07 -2.01 -22.61
N GLY A 138 0.61 -2.65 -23.57
CA GLY A 138 1.35 -2.00 -24.66
C GLY A 138 2.75 -1.55 -24.23
N ARG A 139 3.72 -1.64 -25.13
CA ARG A 139 5.10 -1.19 -24.86
C ARG A 139 5.19 0.34 -24.83
N PRO A 140 5.65 0.96 -23.71
CA PRO A 140 5.77 2.40 -23.65
C PRO A 140 6.85 2.90 -24.63
N GLN A 141 6.56 3.99 -25.34
CA GLN A 141 7.47 4.61 -26.30
C GLN A 141 7.78 6.07 -25.94
N GLY A 142 8.82 6.63 -26.57
CA GLY A 142 9.14 8.06 -26.49
C GLY A 142 9.23 8.60 -25.05
N GLU A 143 8.46 9.67 -24.78
CA GLU A 143 8.41 10.32 -23.46
C GLU A 143 7.74 9.46 -22.39
N HIS A 144 6.80 8.58 -22.74
CA HIS A 144 6.17 7.66 -21.79
C HIS A 144 7.22 6.68 -21.23
N ARG A 145 8.04 6.10 -22.11
CA ARG A 145 9.16 5.23 -21.71
C ARG A 145 10.14 5.96 -20.79
N LYS A 146 10.52 7.20 -21.14
CA LYS A 146 11.42 8.01 -20.32
C LYS A 146 10.83 8.30 -18.94
N THR A 147 9.53 8.60 -18.88
CA THR A 147 8.85 8.90 -17.62
C THR A 147 8.88 7.68 -16.70
N LEU A 148 8.47 6.51 -17.21
CA LEU A 148 8.48 5.26 -16.44
C LEU A 148 9.90 4.89 -16.00
N GLY A 149 10.88 4.96 -16.90
CA GLY A 149 12.28 4.62 -16.60
C GLY A 149 13.00 5.58 -15.65
N ARG A 150 12.48 6.79 -15.39
CA ARG A 150 13.00 7.74 -14.38
C ARG A 150 12.39 7.54 -13.00
N SER A 151 11.39 6.68 -12.89
CA SER A 151 10.78 6.27 -11.63
C SER A 151 11.42 4.99 -11.11
N ARG A 152 11.25 4.72 -9.82
CA ARG A 152 11.51 3.41 -9.25
C ARG A 152 10.23 2.59 -9.37
N LEU A 153 10.15 1.78 -10.42
CA LEU A 153 8.95 1.07 -10.85
C LEU A 153 9.01 -0.40 -10.47
N ALA A 154 8.03 -0.86 -9.70
CA ALA A 154 7.73 -2.27 -9.52
C ALA A 154 6.52 -2.66 -10.36
N VAL A 155 6.52 -3.88 -10.90
CA VAL A 155 5.38 -4.46 -11.61
C VAL A 155 5.04 -5.80 -10.98
N ALA A 156 3.80 -5.97 -10.58
CA ALA A 156 3.28 -7.24 -10.11
C ALA A 156 2.31 -7.80 -11.15
N PHE A 157 2.61 -8.99 -11.65
CA PHE A 157 1.78 -9.68 -12.63
C PHE A 157 0.75 -10.57 -11.92
N ILE A 158 -0.49 -10.56 -12.38
CA ILE A 158 -1.58 -11.38 -11.81
C ILE A 158 -2.50 -11.87 -12.93
N GLY A 159 -3.05 -13.07 -12.77
CA GLY A 159 -3.93 -13.70 -13.76
C GLY A 159 -3.33 -14.97 -14.36
N ASN A 160 -4.14 -15.67 -15.17
CA ASN A 160 -3.78 -16.97 -15.75
C ASN A 160 -2.84 -16.84 -16.95
N GLU A 161 -2.96 -15.75 -17.69
CA GLU A 161 -2.10 -15.42 -18.82
C GLU A 161 -1.43 -14.08 -18.56
N ILE A 162 -0.10 -14.08 -18.49
CA ILE A 162 0.67 -12.88 -18.18
C ILE A 162 1.63 -12.50 -19.33
N ASN A 163 1.80 -11.20 -19.55
CA ASN A 163 2.79 -10.65 -20.48
C ASN A 163 3.80 -9.76 -19.75
N SER A 164 5.00 -10.28 -19.52
CA SER A 164 6.07 -9.50 -18.88
C SER A 164 6.86 -8.61 -19.85
N GLU A 165 6.71 -8.80 -21.17
CA GLU A 165 7.55 -8.13 -22.17
C GLU A 165 7.27 -6.63 -22.29
N ASP A 166 6.01 -6.22 -22.13
CA ASP A 166 5.60 -4.84 -22.38
C ASP A 166 6.28 -3.85 -21.42
N LEU A 167 6.50 -4.27 -20.18
CA LEU A 167 7.07 -3.46 -19.11
C LEU A 167 8.51 -3.83 -18.76
N ALA A 168 9.07 -4.89 -19.33
CA ALA A 168 10.41 -5.39 -19.01
C ALA A 168 11.51 -4.32 -19.11
N ALA A 169 11.40 -3.42 -20.10
CA ALA A 169 12.42 -2.40 -20.35
C ALA A 169 12.40 -1.21 -19.35
N VAL A 170 11.36 -1.11 -18.52
CA VAL A 170 11.17 0.01 -17.58
C VAL A 170 10.96 -0.42 -16.13
N ALA A 171 10.62 -1.69 -15.89
CA ALA A 171 10.48 -2.25 -14.55
C ALA A 171 11.84 -2.41 -13.87
N ASN A 172 11.96 -1.94 -12.63
CA ASN A 172 13.12 -2.21 -11.78
C ASN A 172 12.95 -3.48 -10.96
N PHE A 173 11.70 -3.83 -10.65
CA PHE A 173 11.33 -5.02 -9.89
C PHE A 173 10.09 -5.63 -10.53
N THR A 174 10.06 -6.95 -10.59
CA THR A 174 8.93 -7.71 -11.14
C THR A 174 8.63 -8.89 -10.25
N ASP A 175 7.36 -9.20 -10.03
CA ASP A 175 6.94 -10.41 -9.32
C ASP A 175 5.62 -10.92 -9.90
N ILE A 176 5.28 -12.18 -9.65
CA ILE A 176 4.01 -12.80 -10.04
C ILE A 176 3.22 -13.09 -8.77
N ILE A 177 2.02 -12.54 -8.67
CA ILE A 177 1.12 -12.76 -7.54
C ILE A 177 0.28 -13.99 -7.83
N SER A 178 0.44 -15.02 -7.01
CA SER A 178 -0.46 -16.15 -7.00
C SER A 178 -1.78 -15.76 -6.33
N THR A 179 -2.89 -15.85 -7.06
CA THR A 179 -4.22 -15.88 -6.46
C THR A 179 -4.37 -17.24 -5.79
N GLY A 180 -4.33 -17.29 -4.45
CA GLY A 180 -4.54 -18.54 -3.73
C GLY A 180 -5.84 -19.20 -4.19
N GLU A 181 -5.78 -20.49 -4.53
CA GLU A 181 -6.98 -21.27 -4.83
C GLU A 181 -7.91 -21.20 -3.61
N SER A 182 -9.15 -20.74 -3.84
CA SER A 182 -10.20 -20.70 -2.83
C SER A 182 -10.82 -22.09 -2.61
#